data_AF-A7NKG9-F1
#
_entry.id   AF-A7NKG9-F1
#
_cell.length_a   1.000
_cell.length_b   1.000
_cell.length_c   1.000
_cell.angle_alpha   90.00
_cell.angle_beta   90.00
_cell.angle_gamma   90.00
#
_symmetry.space_group_name_H-M   'P 1'
#
loop_
_entity.id
_entity.type
_entity.pdbx_description
1 polymer ?
#
loop_
_entity_poly.entity_id
_entity_poly.type
_entity_poly.pdbx_seq_one_letter_code
_entity_poly.pdbx_strand_id
1 'polypeptide(L)'
;MATEVLVGDSFTDAGNNPVADYIAVWDGTAWSGLLSGGTTGLNGGVRALALQGSDLLAGGDFFNAGGNPLADFIARYGLTRVYLPLVTR
;
A
#
# COMPACT_ATOMS: atom_id res chain seq x y z
N MET A 1 -9.02 13.76 -10.89
CA MET A 1 -8.01 13.15 -10.00
C MET A 1 -8.30 11.66 -10.01
N ALA A 2 -7.38 10.81 -10.47
CA ALA A 2 -7.58 9.38 -10.35
C ALA A 2 -7.51 9.04 -8.86
N THR A 3 -8.60 8.51 -8.30
CA THR A 3 -8.61 7.97 -6.95
C THR A 3 -8.11 6.54 -7.03
N GLU A 4 -6.84 6.33 -6.73
CA GLU A 4 -6.29 5.00 -6.50
C GLU A 4 -7.03 4.37 -5.31
N VAL A 5 -7.45 3.11 -5.47
CA VAL A 5 -8.11 2.37 -4.39
C VAL A 5 -7.07 1.46 -3.75
N LEU A 6 -6.88 1.59 -2.43
CA LEU A 6 -6.05 0.69 -1.65
C LEU A 6 -6.93 -0.34 -0.96
N VAL A 7 -6.56 -1.61 -1.07
CA VAL A 7 -7.25 -2.72 -0.40
C VAL A 7 -6.24 -3.49 0.43
N GLY A 8 -6.60 -3.81 1.67
CA GLY A 8 -5.79 -4.63 2.55
C GLY A 8 -6.58 -5.79 3.14
N ASP A 9 -5.98 -6.97 3.14
CA ASP A 9 -6.51 -8.20 3.74
C ASP A 9 -5.37 -9.24 3.89
N SER A 10 -5.67 -10.53 4.00
CA SER A 10 -4.74 -11.66 3.95
C SER A 10 -4.55 -12.25 2.55
N PHE A 11 -4.93 -11.54 1.47
CA PHE A 11 -4.74 -12.04 0.11
C PHE A 11 -3.27 -12.06 -0.29
N THR A 12 -2.96 -12.96 -1.21
CA THR A 12 -1.73 -12.96 -2.00
C THR A 12 -2.10 -12.87 -3.48
N ASP A 13 -1.21 -12.32 -4.29
CA ASP A 13 -1.32 -12.24 -5.75
C ASP A 13 -2.59 -11.54 -6.26
N ALA A 14 -2.94 -10.36 -5.75
CA ALA A 14 -4.12 -9.62 -6.22
C ALA A 14 -4.08 -9.42 -7.74
N GLY A 15 -5.10 -9.92 -8.45
CA GLY A 15 -5.15 -9.87 -9.91
C GLY A 15 -4.07 -10.70 -10.62
N ASN A 16 -3.58 -11.78 -10.00
CA ASN A 16 -2.43 -12.57 -10.45
C ASN A 16 -1.11 -11.77 -10.54
N ASN A 17 -0.98 -10.71 -9.73
CA ASN A 17 0.25 -9.93 -9.65
C ASN A 17 1.06 -10.36 -8.41
N PRO A 18 2.21 -11.05 -8.58
CA PRO A 18 2.98 -11.64 -7.48
C PRO A 18 3.65 -10.64 -6.54
N VAL A 19 3.46 -9.34 -6.78
CA VAL A 19 3.97 -8.28 -5.91
C VAL A 19 2.83 -7.53 -5.22
N ALA A 20 1.58 -7.96 -5.39
CA ALA A 20 0.39 -7.35 -4.83
C ALA A 20 -0.21 -8.25 -3.74
N ASP A 21 0.54 -8.42 -2.65
CA ASP A 21 0.14 -9.17 -1.45
C ASP A 21 -0.22 -8.23 -0.29
N TYR A 22 -1.23 -8.59 0.49
CA TYR A 22 -1.66 -7.94 1.73
C TYR A 22 -2.13 -6.48 1.63
N ILE A 23 -1.50 -5.64 0.81
CA ILE A 23 -1.95 -4.31 0.39
C ILE A 23 -1.72 -4.17 -1.12
N ALA A 24 -2.81 -3.95 -1.86
CA ALA A 24 -2.78 -3.76 -3.31
C ALA A 24 -3.43 -2.42 -3.69
N VAL A 25 -2.92 -1.84 -4.77
CA VAL A 25 -3.40 -0.57 -5.35
C VAL A 25 -4.07 -0.85 -6.69
N TRP A 26 -5.31 -0.38 -6.84
CA TRP A 26 -6.08 -0.45 -8.08
C TRP A 26 -6.07 0.89 -8.80
N ASP A 27 -5.62 0.89 -10.05
CA ASP A 27 -5.58 2.09 -10.90
C ASP A 27 -6.85 2.30 -11.77
N GLY A 28 -7.82 1.39 -11.69
CA GLY A 28 -8.99 1.35 -12.58
C GLY A 28 -8.95 0.23 -13.62
N THR A 29 -7.79 -0.38 -13.86
CA THR A 29 -7.55 -1.40 -14.88
C THR A 29 -6.69 -2.57 -14.41
N ALA A 30 -5.73 -2.34 -13.52
CA ALA A 30 -4.81 -3.36 -13.02
C ALA A 30 -4.51 -3.17 -11.52
N TRP A 31 -4.18 -4.28 -10.87
CA TRP A 31 -3.67 -4.31 -9.49
C TRP A 31 -2.14 -4.20 -9.50
N SER A 32 -1.61 -3.42 -8.58
CA SER A 32 -0.17 -3.29 -8.31
C SER A 32 0.12 -3.40 -6.81
N GLY A 33 1.37 -3.71 -6.46
CA GLY A 33 1.84 -3.69 -5.08
C GLY A 33 2.05 -2.26 -4.58
N LEU A 34 1.87 -2.03 -3.27
CA LEU A 34 2.07 -0.72 -2.66
C LEU A 34 3.53 -0.23 -2.76
N LEU A 35 4.50 -1.12 -2.57
CA LEU A 35 5.92 -0.77 -2.61
C LEU A 35 6.52 -1.05 -3.98
N SER A 36 7.30 -0.10 -4.47
CA SER A 36 8.18 -0.30 -5.62
C SER A 36 9.32 -1.26 -5.26
N GLY A 37 9.59 -2.26 -6.10
CA GLY A 37 10.73 -3.17 -5.91
C GLY A 37 10.36 -4.65 -5.72
N GLY A 38 9.08 -5.00 -5.85
CA GLY A 38 8.64 -6.39 -5.95
C GLY A 38 8.46 -7.14 -4.64
N THR A 39 8.34 -6.42 -3.52
CA THR A 39 7.87 -6.98 -2.25
C THR A 39 6.89 -6.00 -1.64
N THR A 40 5.86 -6.47 -0.95
CA THR A 40 4.89 -5.60 -0.26
C THR A 40 5.44 -5.03 1.03
N GLY A 41 6.62 -5.51 1.43
CA GLY A 41 7.27 -5.19 2.70
C GLY A 41 6.52 -5.77 3.91
N LEU A 42 5.47 -6.55 3.70
CA LEU A 42 4.69 -7.20 4.75
C LEU A 42 4.82 -8.72 4.64
N ASN A 43 4.69 -9.40 5.77
CA ASN A 43 4.76 -10.86 5.90
C ASN A 43 3.50 -11.45 6.55
N GLY A 44 2.43 -10.67 6.64
CA GLY A 44 1.18 -11.03 7.30
C GLY A 44 0.03 -10.13 6.84
N GLY A 45 -1.19 -10.60 7.08
CA GLY A 45 -2.40 -9.92 6.61
C GLY A 45 -2.63 -8.57 7.27
N VAL A 46 -3.29 -7.67 6.53
CA VAL A 46 -3.70 -6.35 7.00
C VAL A 46 -5.16 -6.38 7.43
N ARG A 47 -5.47 -5.88 8.62
CA ARG A 47 -6.81 -5.86 9.22
C ARG A 47 -7.46 -4.49 9.13
N ALA A 48 -6.67 -3.43 9.08
CA ALA A 48 -7.15 -2.06 9.03
C ALA A 48 -6.22 -1.18 8.19
N LEU A 49 -6.82 -0.29 7.42
CA LEU A 49 -6.13 0.78 6.69
C LEU A 49 -6.76 2.12 7.07
N ALA A 50 -5.92 3.14 7.27
CA ALA A 50 -6.35 4.52 7.44
C ALA A 50 -5.45 5.46 6.65
N LEU A 51 -6.05 6.48 6.03
CA LEU A 51 -5.33 7.55 5.37
C LEU A 51 -5.28 8.79 6.26
N GLN A 52 -4.08 9.35 6.44
CA GLN A 52 -3.85 10.60 7.15
C GLN A 52 -2.99 11.51 6.27
N GLY A 53 -3.63 12.41 5.52
CA GLY A 53 -2.92 13.29 4.59
C GLY A 53 -2.24 12.48 3.48
N SER A 54 -0.91 12.56 3.41
CA SER A 54 -0.09 11.76 2.50
C SER A 54 0.37 10.42 3.10
N ASP A 55 -0.09 10.05 4.30
CA ASP A 55 0.33 8.81 4.94
C ASP A 55 -0.77 7.75 4.87
N LEU A 56 -0.35 6.51 4.61
CA LEU A 56 -1.12 5.30 4.82
C LEU A 56 -0.67 4.66 6.13
N LEU A 57 -1.62 4.46 7.03
CA LEU A 57 -1.45 3.68 8.26
C LEU A 57 -2.04 2.30 8.01
N ALA A 58 -1.27 1.26 8.27
CA ALA A 58 -1.70 -0.14 8.18
C ALA A 58 -1.57 -0.81 9.55
N GLY A 59 -2.61 -1.52 9.95
CA GLY A 59 -2.62 -2.36 11.16
C GLY A 59 -2.97 -3.81 10.81
N GLY A 60 -2.30 -4.78 11.42
CA GLY A 60 -2.54 -6.18 11.12
C GLY A 60 -1.64 -7.17 11.86
N ASP A 61 -1.52 -8.36 11.29
CA ASP A 61 -0.82 -9.52 11.88
C ASP A 61 0.62 -9.67 11.35
N PHE A 62 1.19 -8.60 10.79
CA PHE A 62 2.54 -8.59 10.21
C PHE A 62 3.61 -8.17 11.23
N PHE A 63 4.85 -8.50 10.89
CA PHE A 63 6.07 -8.14 11.62
C PHE A 63 7.10 -7.56 10.64
N ASN A 64 8.02 -6.76 11.16
CA ASN A 64 9.15 -6.25 10.41
C ASN A 64 8.77 -5.48 9.12
N ALA A 65 7.72 -4.64 9.16
CA ALA A 65 7.22 -3.97 7.96
C ALA A 65 8.30 -3.15 7.25
N GLY A 66 8.39 -3.29 5.91
CA GLY A 66 9.43 -2.67 5.08
C GLY A 66 10.85 -3.13 5.43
N GLY A 67 11.01 -4.27 6.11
CA GLY A 67 12.30 -4.75 6.60
C GLY A 67 12.78 -4.08 7.90
N ASN A 68 11.95 -3.26 8.55
CA ASN A 68 12.30 -2.60 9.81
C ASN A 68 11.90 -3.48 11.01
N PRO A 69 12.85 -3.99 11.83
CA PRO A 69 12.57 -4.93 12.92
C PRO A 69 11.77 -4.34 14.09
N LEU A 70 11.45 -3.04 14.05
CA LEU A 70 10.64 -2.35 15.06
C LEU A 70 9.22 -2.05 14.55
N ALA A 71 8.91 -2.35 13.29
CA ALA A 71 7.65 -2.03 12.65
C ALA A 71 6.70 -3.24 12.65
N ASP A 72 6.33 -3.68 13.86
CA ASP A 72 5.41 -4.79 14.08
C ASP A 72 3.98 -4.29 14.27
N PHE A 73 3.02 -5.04 13.71
CA PHE A 73 1.56 -4.88 13.84
C PHE A 73 0.97 -3.56 13.32
N ILE A 74 1.72 -2.46 13.33
CA ILE A 74 1.31 -1.14 12.87
C ILE A 74 2.48 -0.53 12.09
N ALA A 75 2.19 -0.05 10.87
CA ALA A 75 3.17 0.60 10.01
C ALA A 75 2.59 1.87 9.38
N ARG A 76 3.48 2.83 9.10
CA ARG A 76 3.17 4.04 8.33
C ARG A 76 3.95 4.01 7.03
N TYR A 77 3.25 4.26 5.92
CA TYR A 77 3.84 4.41 4.59
C TYR A 77 3.50 5.78 4.00
N GLY A 78 4.53 6.53 3.58
CA GLY A 78 4.34 7.82 2.92
C GLY A 78 3.99 7.64 1.44
N LEU A 79 2.81 8.10 1.04
CA LEU A 79 2.36 8.13 -0.35
C LEU A 79 2.95 9.36 -1.05
N THR A 80 3.68 9.15 -2.14
CA THR A 80 4.13 10.24 -3.00
C THR A 80 3.01 10.65 -3.94
N ARG A 81 2.27 11.71 -3.62
CA ARG A 81 1.33 12.33 -4.58
C ARG A 81 2.05 13.39 -5.39
N VAL A 82 2.25 13.12 -6.68
CA VAL A 82 2.71 14.16 -7.62
C VAL A 82 1.53 15.08 -7.90
N TYR A 83 1.47 16.21 -7.17
CA TYR A 83 0.59 17.31 -7.55
C TYR A 83 1.21 18.02 -8.74
N LEU A 84 0.74 17.72 -9.96
CA LEU A 84 1.03 18.59 -11.10
C LEU A 84 0.41 19.96 -10.80
N PRO A 85 1.19 21.06 -10.79
CA PRO A 85 0.61 22.38 -10.65
C PRO A 85 -0.37 22.58 -11.81
N LEU A 86 -1.58 23.03 -11.48
CA LEU A 86 -2.58 23.41 -12.47
C LEU A 86 -1.96 24.55 -13.30
N VAL A 87 -1.49 24.24 -14.51
CA VAL A 87 -1.17 25.28 -15.49
C VAL A 87 -2.51 25.85 -15.93
N THR A 88 -2.98 26.89 -15.24
CA THR A 88 -4.04 27.74 -15.74
C THR A 88 -3.47 28.49 -16.94
N ARG A 89 -3.91 28.12 -18.14
CA ARG A 89 -3.68 28.91 -19.35
C ARG A 89 -4.48 30.19 -19.30
#